data_AF-A0A9W9DR28-F1
#
_entry.id   AF-A0A9W9DR28-F1
#
_cell.length_a   1.000
_cell.length_b   1.000
_cell.length_c   1.000
_cell.angle_alpha   90.00
_cell.angle_beta   90.00
_cell.angle_gamma   90.00
#
_symmetry.space_group_name_H-M   'P 1'
#
loop_
_entity.id
_entity.type
_entity.pdbx_description
1 polymer ?
#
loop_
_entity_poly.entity_id
_entity_poly.type
_entity_poly.pdbx_seq_one_letter_code
_entity_poly.pdbx_strand_id
1 'polypeptide(L)'
;MAWDSSRSPYAQILNTNHLPSHAQRKEIETFLSEPQQELSRLEIEISRVQTILDGLQIQRAEVKSYVETHRGLLAPIRRLPVEVLTEIFVLCLSTERYPVRSLREAPLLLTMICRHWREVTFKSPSLWNSLHIYLP
;
A
#
# COMPACT_ATOMS: atom_id res chain seq x y z
N MET A 1 -16.58 -20.49 -26.91
CA MET A 1 -16.48 -19.83 -28.23
C MET A 1 -15.12 -19.14 -28.29
N ALA A 2 -14.27 -19.48 -29.26
CA ALA A 2 -13.00 -18.79 -29.45
C ALA A 2 -13.27 -17.67 -30.47
N TRP A 3 -13.22 -16.42 -30.02
CA TRP A 3 -13.33 -15.25 -30.88
C TRP A 3 -12.08 -15.16 -31.76
N ASP A 4 -12.12 -15.84 -32.91
CA ASP A 4 -11.01 -15.96 -33.85
C ASP A 4 -11.34 -15.21 -35.15
N SER A 5 -10.67 -14.08 -35.35
CA SER A 5 -10.84 -13.22 -36.51
C SER A 5 -10.52 -13.91 -37.83
N SER A 6 -9.69 -14.96 -37.83
CA SER A 6 -9.36 -15.73 -39.05
C SER A 6 -10.52 -16.58 -39.56
N ARG A 7 -11.49 -16.89 -38.69
CA ARG A 7 -12.70 -17.66 -39.00
C ARG A 7 -13.90 -16.78 -39.33
N SER A 8 -13.73 -15.46 -39.35
CA SER A 8 -14.77 -14.50 -39.69
C SER A 8 -15.11 -14.58 -41.18
N PRO A 9 -16.40 -14.46 -41.57
CA PRO A 9 -16.80 -14.25 -42.97
C PRO A 9 -16.11 -13.03 -43.61
N TYR A 10 -15.65 -12.09 -42.77
CA TYR A 10 -14.98 -10.87 -43.20
C TYR A 10 -13.45 -10.94 -43.09
N ALA A 11 -12.86 -12.10 -42.80
CA ALA A 11 -11.42 -12.24 -42.53
C ALA A 11 -10.51 -11.64 -43.62
N GLN A 12 -10.88 -11.76 -44.89
CA GLN A 12 -10.12 -11.24 -46.03
C GLN A 12 -10.11 -9.70 -46.13
N ILE A 13 -11.11 -9.04 -45.54
CA ILE A 13 -11.26 -7.58 -45.58
C ILE A 13 -10.86 -6.92 -44.26
N LEU A 14 -10.68 -7.68 -43.18
CA LEU A 14 -10.16 -7.17 -41.91
C LEU A 14 -8.74 -6.60 -42.11
N ASN A 15 -8.46 -5.46 -41.47
CA ASN A 15 -7.18 -4.75 -41.56
C ASN A 15 -6.81 -4.26 -42.98
N THR A 16 -7.80 -4.06 -43.86
CA THR A 16 -7.62 -3.46 -45.18
C THR A 16 -8.30 -2.09 -45.27
N ASN A 17 -7.96 -1.30 -46.29
CA ASN A 17 -8.66 -0.05 -46.62
C ASN A 17 -9.99 -0.30 -47.39
N HIS A 18 -10.55 -1.52 -47.34
CA HIS A 18 -11.79 -1.83 -48.04
C HIS A 18 -12.94 -1.02 -47.47
N LEU A 19 -13.67 -0.31 -48.34
CA LEU A 19 -14.88 0.43 -47.98
C LEU A 19 -16.10 -0.50 -48.18
N PRO A 20 -16.79 -0.91 -47.10
CA PRO A 20 -17.99 -1.72 -47.22
C PRO A 20 -19.11 -0.92 -47.88
N SER A 21 -19.86 -1.55 -48.78
CA SER A 21 -21.11 -1.00 -49.30
C SER A 21 -22.16 -0.87 -48.19
N HIS A 22 -23.25 -0.14 -48.46
CA HIS A 22 -24.30 0.07 -47.46
C HIS A 22 -24.97 -1.24 -47.00
N ALA A 23 -25.14 -2.20 -47.92
CA ALA A 23 -25.68 -3.53 -47.62
C ALA A 23 -24.69 -4.35 -46.75
N GLN A 24 -23.41 -4.38 -47.13
CA GLN A 24 -22.36 -5.06 -46.35
C GLN A 24 -22.20 -4.47 -44.96
N ARG A 25 -22.35 -3.14 -44.79
CA ARG A 25 -22.35 -2.51 -43.47
C ARG A 25 -23.46 -3.09 -42.58
N LYS A 26 -24.69 -3.20 -43.10
CA LYS A 26 -25.83 -3.74 -42.34
C LYS A 26 -25.63 -5.22 -41.96
N GLU A 27 -25.03 -6.00 -42.85
CA GLU A 27 -24.67 -7.39 -42.56
C GLU A 27 -23.60 -7.49 -41.46
N ILE A 28 -22.56 -6.64 -41.52
CA ILE A 28 -21.52 -6.57 -40.49
C ILE A 28 -22.11 -6.14 -39.14
N GLU A 29 -22.97 -5.13 -39.11
CA GLU A 29 -23.67 -4.71 -37.88
C GLU A 29 -24.51 -5.84 -37.28
N THR A 30 -25.20 -6.60 -38.14
CA THR A 30 -25.98 -7.76 -37.70
C THR A 30 -25.07 -8.87 -37.15
N PHE A 31 -23.97 -9.18 -37.85
CA PHE A 31 -22.97 -10.17 -37.43
C PHE A 31 -22.31 -9.82 -36.10
N LEU A 32 -22.05 -8.53 -35.89
CA LEU A 32 -21.38 -8.04 -34.69
C LEU A 32 -22.30 -8.05 -33.44
N SER A 33 -23.63 -8.06 -33.63
CA SER A 33 -24.61 -7.98 -32.53
C SER A 33 -24.40 -9.00 -31.40
N GLU A 34 -24.13 -10.26 -31.72
CA GLU A 34 -23.84 -11.32 -30.73
C GLU A 34 -22.52 -11.04 -29.98
N PRO A 35 -21.36 -10.84 -30.65
CA PRO A 35 -20.13 -10.40 -29.98
C PRO A 35 -20.29 -9.17 -29.08
N GLN A 36 -21.07 -8.16 -29.50
CA GLN A 36 -21.33 -6.99 -28.66
C GLN A 36 -22.13 -7.34 -27.42
N GLN A 37 -23.18 -8.15 -27.57
CA GLN A 37 -23.99 -8.56 -26.42
C GLN A 37 -23.14 -9.33 -25.40
N GLU A 38 -22.24 -10.19 -25.88
CA GLU A 38 -21.35 -10.95 -25.00
C GLU A 38 -20.30 -10.08 -24.33
N LEU A 39 -19.74 -9.11 -25.07
CA LEU A 39 -18.83 -8.11 -24.50
C LEU A 39 -19.52 -7.32 -23.38
N SER A 40 -20.72 -6.80 -23.63
CA SER A 40 -21.49 -6.08 -22.61
C SER A 40 -21.82 -6.95 -21.39
N ARG A 41 -22.13 -8.24 -21.59
CA ARG A 41 -22.33 -9.18 -20.47
C ARG A 41 -21.07 -9.31 -19.62
N LEU A 42 -19.91 -9.47 -20.26
CA LEU A 42 -18.63 -9.61 -19.56
C LEU A 42 -18.24 -8.32 -18.84
N GLU A 43 -18.47 -7.15 -19.44
CA GLU A 43 -18.21 -5.85 -18.81
C GLU A 43 -19.05 -5.67 -17.54
N ILE A 44 -20.34 -6.00 -17.58
CA ILE A 44 -21.23 -5.95 -16.40
C ILE A 44 -20.69 -6.87 -15.29
N GLU A 45 -20.30 -8.09 -15.64
CA GLU A 45 -19.80 -9.06 -14.67
C GLU A 45 -18.46 -8.64 -14.07
N ILE A 46 -17.56 -8.07 -14.89
CA ILE A 46 -16.31 -7.47 -14.43
C ILE A 46 -16.59 -6.33 -13.45
N SER A 47 -17.49 -5.41 -13.78
CA SER A 47 -17.86 -4.30 -12.88
C SER A 47 -18.47 -4.80 -11.57
N ARG A 48 -19.30 -5.85 -11.62
CA ARG A 48 -19.90 -6.48 -10.43
C ARG A 48 -18.83 -7.08 -9.52
N VAL A 49 -17.93 -7.89 -10.08
CA VAL A 49 -16.85 -8.53 -9.31
C VAL A 49 -15.87 -7.50 -8.77
N GLN A 50 -15.55 -6.46 -9.55
CA GLN A 50 -14.69 -5.36 -9.10
C GLN A 50 -15.28 -4.65 -7.88
N THR A 51 -16.58 -4.36 -7.90
CA THR A 51 -17.27 -3.74 -6.76
C THR A 51 -17.18 -4.59 -5.49
N ILE A 52 -17.34 -5.91 -5.63
CA ILE A 52 -17.21 -6.86 -4.51
C ILE A 52 -15.76 -6.87 -3.99
N LEU A 53 -14.79 -6.90 -4.90
CA LEU A 53 -13.37 -6.90 -4.56
C LEU A 53 -12.98 -5.64 -3.79
N ASP A 54 -13.43 -4.47 -4.26
CA ASP A 54 -13.15 -3.19 -3.61
C ASP A 54 -13.73 -3.14 -2.20
N GLY A 55 -14.96 -3.62 -2.01
CA GLY A 55 -15.58 -3.74 -0.69
C GLY A 55 -14.80 -4.66 0.26
N LEU A 56 -14.35 -5.82 -0.22
CA LEU A 56 -13.52 -6.75 0.57
C LEU A 56 -12.15 -6.16 0.90
N GLN A 57 -11.57 -5.36 0.01
CA GLN A 57 -10.28 -4.70 0.26
C GLN A 57 -10.39 -3.66 1.38
N ILE A 58 -11.49 -2.90 1.43
CA ILE A 58 -11.78 -1.96 2.51
C ILE A 58 -11.89 -2.71 3.84
N GLN A 59 -12.75 -3.74 3.90
CA GLN A 59 -12.91 -4.56 5.12
C GLN A 59 -11.58 -5.19 5.57
N ARG A 60 -10.79 -5.71 4.62
CA ARG A 60 -9.45 -6.25 4.90
C ARG A 60 -8.55 -5.20 5.53
N ALA A 61 -8.57 -3.97 5.02
CA ALA A 61 -7.74 -2.89 5.56
C ALA A 61 -8.12 -2.53 7.00
N GLU A 62 -9.43 -2.46 7.28
CA GLU A 62 -9.96 -2.20 8.63
C GLU A 62 -9.55 -3.31 9.62
N VAL A 63 -9.82 -4.56 9.27
CA VAL A 63 -9.49 -5.71 10.12
C VAL A 63 -7.98 -5.81 10.33
N LYS A 64 -7.18 -5.59 9.28
CA LYS A 64 -5.71 -5.59 9.38
C LYS A 64 -5.24 -4.51 10.35
N SER A 65 -5.74 -3.28 10.24
CA SER A 65 -5.39 -2.19 11.15
C SER A 65 -5.73 -2.53 12.61
N TYR A 66 -6.93 -3.08 12.85
CA TYR A 66 -7.37 -3.53 14.16
C TYR A 66 -6.44 -4.60 14.74
N VAL A 67 -6.10 -5.63 13.95
CA VAL A 67 -5.20 -6.70 14.37
C VAL A 67 -3.80 -6.18 14.68
N GLU A 68 -3.21 -5.34 13.82
CA GLU A 68 -1.86 -4.80 14.04
C GLU A 68 -1.77 -3.90 15.28
N THR A 69 -2.81 -3.10 15.53
CA THR A 69 -2.88 -2.29 16.76
C THR A 69 -2.80 -3.17 18.02
N HIS A 70 -3.51 -4.30 18.02
CA HIS A 70 -3.52 -5.22 19.16
C HIS A 70 -2.24 -6.08 19.22
N ARG A 71 -1.68 -6.50 18.09
CA ARG A 71 -0.36 -7.17 18.04
C ARG A 71 0.73 -6.27 18.61
N GLY A 72 0.64 -4.96 18.40
CA GLY A 72 1.52 -3.97 19.02
C GLY A 72 1.53 -4.03 20.55
N LEU A 73 0.43 -4.46 21.20
CA LEU A 73 0.37 -4.66 22.65
C LEU A 73 1.23 -5.85 23.10
N LEU A 74 1.37 -6.87 22.24
CA LEU A 74 2.14 -8.08 22.50
C LEU A 74 3.63 -7.93 22.15
N ALA A 75 4.04 -6.76 21.66
CA ALA A 75 5.43 -6.50 21.27
C ALA A 75 6.37 -6.77 22.47
N PRO A 76 7.43 -7.60 22.31
CA PRO A 76 8.33 -7.97 23.41
C PRO A 76 8.93 -6.77 24.14
N ILE A 77 9.19 -5.69 23.41
CA ILE A 77 9.77 -4.45 23.96
C ILE A 77 8.90 -3.79 25.05
N ARG A 78 7.58 -4.04 25.06
CA ARG A 78 6.67 -3.57 26.12
C ARG A 78 6.76 -4.37 27.41
N ARG A 79 7.40 -5.54 27.38
CA ARG A 79 7.60 -6.42 28.54
C ARG A 79 9.01 -6.30 29.12
N LEU A 80 9.90 -5.55 28.48
CA LEU A 80 11.24 -5.35 28.98
C LEU A 80 11.19 -4.51 30.27
N PRO A 81 11.98 -4.87 31.29
CA PRO A 81 12.24 -3.97 32.41
C PRO A 81 12.78 -2.63 31.92
N VAL A 82 12.46 -1.55 32.64
CA VAL A 82 12.85 -0.19 32.27
C VAL A 82 14.37 -0.04 32.22
N GLU A 83 15.09 -0.79 33.05
CA GLU A 83 16.55 -0.83 33.12
C GLU A 83 17.12 -1.37 31.80
N VAL A 84 16.62 -2.51 31.33
CA VAL A 84 17.05 -3.13 30.07
C VAL A 84 16.71 -2.22 28.88
N LEU A 85 15.52 -1.61 28.89
CA LEU A 85 15.12 -0.67 27.84
C LEU A 85 16.02 0.58 27.82
N THR A 86 16.40 1.09 28.99
CA THR A 86 17.31 2.23 29.12
C THR A 86 18.71 1.89 28.60
N GLU A 87 19.24 0.71 28.93
CA GLU A 87 20.52 0.23 28.38
C GLU A 87 20.49 0.19 26.84
N ILE A 88 19.42 -0.36 26.25
CA ILE A 88 19.23 -0.35 24.79
C ILE A 88 19.23 1.08 24.24
N PHE A 89 18.55 2.01 24.90
CA PHE A 89 18.50 3.40 24.47
C PHE A 89 19.86 4.10 24.53
N VAL A 90 20.68 3.79 25.54
CA VAL A 90 22.04 4.33 25.67
C VAL A 90 22.91 3.84 24.52
N LEU A 91 22.77 2.58 24.11
CA LEU A 91 23.45 2.03 22.94
C LEU A 91 23.03 2.67 21.61
N CYS A 92 21.90 3.38 21.56
CA CYS A 92 21.47 4.14 20.38
C CYS A 92 22.10 5.54 20.29
N LEU A 93 22.81 6.00 21.32
CA LEU A 93 23.48 7.30 21.29
C LEU A 93 24.69 7.26 20.34
N SER A 94 24.94 8.38 19.66
CA SER A 94 26.16 8.53 18.84
C SER A 94 27.41 8.47 19.72
N THR A 95 28.34 7.58 19.40
CA THR A 95 29.63 7.44 20.08
C THR A 95 30.76 8.21 19.39
N GLU A 96 30.59 8.55 18.11
CA GLU A 96 31.63 9.15 17.28
C GLU A 96 31.63 10.68 17.29
N ARG A 97 30.49 11.30 17.64
CA ARG A 97 30.27 12.75 17.49
C ARG A 97 29.41 13.28 18.61
N TYR A 98 29.56 14.57 18.91
CA TYR A 98 28.68 15.26 19.86
C TYR A 98 27.21 15.16 19.42
N PRO A 99 26.28 14.96 20.36
CA PRO A 99 24.86 14.80 20.04
C PRO A 99 24.32 16.08 19.42
N VAL A 100 23.78 15.96 18.21
CA VAL A 100 23.11 17.06 17.51
C VAL A 100 21.67 17.12 17.98
N ARG A 101 21.09 18.32 18.12
CA ARG A 101 19.63 18.47 18.33
C ARG A 101 18.87 18.10 17.06
N SER A 102 18.72 16.81 16.81
CA SER A 102 18.02 16.24 15.67
C SER A 102 16.90 15.33 16.14
N LEU A 103 15.69 15.52 15.61
CA LEU A 103 14.58 14.59 15.83
C LEU A 103 14.78 13.23 15.13
N ARG A 104 15.85 13.10 14.34
CA ARG A 104 16.23 11.86 13.65
C ARG A 104 17.28 11.05 14.42
N GLU A 105 17.76 11.55 15.55
CA GLU A 105 18.82 10.92 16.35
C GLU A 105 18.39 10.75 17.81
N ALA A 106 18.95 9.74 18.49
CA ALA A 106 18.76 9.58 19.93
C ALA A 106 19.49 10.71 20.69
N PRO A 107 18.98 11.13 21.86
CA PRO A 107 17.81 10.58 22.55
C PRO A 107 16.45 11.12 22.03
N LEU A 108 16.44 12.20 21.24
CA LEU A 108 15.20 12.88 20.84
C LEU A 108 14.26 11.99 20.00
N LEU A 109 14.82 11.19 19.07
CA LEU A 109 14.06 10.22 18.29
C LEU A 109 13.25 9.26 19.17
N LEU A 110 13.85 8.80 20.27
CA LEU A 110 13.23 7.83 21.19
C LEU A 110 11.99 8.41 21.88
N THR A 111 11.97 9.73 22.10
CA THR A 111 10.81 10.44 22.66
C THR A 111 9.61 10.51 21.72
N MET A 112 9.80 10.17 20.44
CA MET A 112 8.76 10.27 19.40
C MET A 112 8.12 8.93 19.02
N ILE A 113 8.64 7.82 19.53
CA ILE A 113 8.17 6.47 19.15
C ILE A 113 6.84 6.13 19.83
N CYS A 114 6.78 6.22 21.17
CA CYS A 114 5.54 6.04 21.92
C CYS A 114 5.62 6.71 23.30
N ARG A 115 4.47 6.81 23.98
CA ARG A 115 4.38 7.41 25.33
C ARG A 115 5.32 6.75 26.34
N HIS A 116 5.38 5.41 26.36
CA HIS A 116 6.24 4.69 27.30
C HIS A 116 7.73 4.97 27.06
N TRP A 117 8.18 4.95 25.81
CA TRP A 117 9.58 5.26 25.46
C TRP A 117 9.93 6.70 25.80
N ARG A 118 9.02 7.64 25.58
CA ARG A 118 9.19 9.04 25.99
C ARG A 118 9.37 9.16 27.51
N GLU A 119 8.50 8.52 28.29
CA GLU A 119 8.59 8.53 29.75
C GLU A 119 9.91 7.94 30.24
N VAL A 120 10.34 6.80 29.69
CA VAL A 120 11.64 6.18 30.02
C VAL A 120 12.78 7.09 29.61
N THR A 121 12.77 7.63 28.40
CA THR A 121 13.84 8.50 27.88
C THR A 121 14.02 9.73 28.78
N PHE A 122 12.94 10.40 29.18
CA PHE A 122 13.03 11.56 30.08
C PHE A 122 13.44 11.20 31.52
N LYS A 123 13.09 10.01 31.99
CA LYS A 123 13.41 9.54 33.35
C LYS A 123 14.81 8.93 33.48
N SER A 124 15.55 8.81 32.39
CA SER A 124 16.88 8.19 32.36
C SER A 124 17.97 9.24 32.11
N PRO A 125 18.62 9.79 33.16
CA PRO A 125 19.65 10.83 33.03
C PRO A 125 20.84 10.40 32.17
N SER A 126 21.14 9.11 32.10
CA SER A 126 22.21 8.54 31.27
C SER A 126 22.06 8.90 29.78
N LEU A 127 20.83 9.13 29.30
CA LEU A 127 20.54 9.51 27.92
C LEU A 127 20.78 11.00 27.62
N TRP A 128 20.96 11.81 28.65
CA TRP A 128 21.10 13.27 28.56
C TRP A 128 22.45 13.77 29.10
N ASN A 129 23.46 12.89 29.13
CA ASN A 129 24.77 13.21 29.70
C ASN A 129 25.63 14.17 28.84
N SER A 130 25.19 14.48 27.63
CA SER A 130 25.92 15.29 26.65
C SER A 130 24.96 16.21 25.88
N LEU A 131 25.33 17.48 25.72
CA LEU A 131 24.53 18.47 24.99
C LEU A 131 25.43 19.35 24.13
N HIS A 132 25.18 19.38 22.82
CA HIS A 132 25.84 20.32 21.92
C HIS A 132 25.00 21.60 21.77
N ILE A 133 25.61 22.75 22.03
CA ILE A 133 25.01 24.08 21.84
C ILE A 133 25.80 24.79 20.75
N TYR A 134 25.13 25.13 19.66
CA TYR A 134 25.70 26.04 18.68
C TYR A 134 25.57 27.47 19.20
N LEU A 135 26.69 28.18 19.34
CA LEU A 135 26.71 29.60 19.64
C LEU A 135 26.81 30.37 18.31
N PRO A 136 25.97 31.41 18.11
CA PRO A 136 25.94 32.18 16.87
C PRO A 136 27.21 32.99 16.62
#